data_AF-A0A7X7JIH1-F1
#
_entry.id   AF-A0A7X7JIH1-F1
#
_cell.length_a   1.000
_cell.length_b   1.000
_cell.length_c   1.000
_cell.angle_alpha   90.00
_cell.angle_beta   90.00
_cell.angle_gamma   90.00
#
_symmetry.space_group_name_H-M   'P 1'
#
loop_
_entity.id
_entity.type
_entity.pdbx_description
1 polymer ?
#
loop_
_entity_poly.entity_id
_entity_poly.type
_entity_poly.pdbx_seq_one_letter_code
_entity_poly.pdbx_strand_id
1 'polypeptide(L)'
;MVHRATIDITLSLPEDLIRRAKVLAAQQDTCVSTLVADLLRQVTSRDTQYDSIWAEEERLMAEGIGMRVGPIKWTRDELHEQ
;
A
#
# COMPACT_ATOMS: atom_id res chain seq x y z
N MET A 1 10.70 20.05 16.35
CA MET A 1 10.02 18.96 17.09
C MET A 1 8.72 18.68 16.37
N VAL A 2 8.57 17.52 15.72
CA VAL A 2 7.31 17.14 15.07
C VAL A 2 6.42 16.54 16.16
N HIS A 3 5.37 17.25 16.58
CA HIS A 3 4.34 16.64 17.41
C HIS A 3 3.53 15.68 16.55
N ARG A 4 3.64 14.38 16.84
CA ARG A 4 2.77 13.37 16.25
C ARG A 4 1.43 13.44 16.99
N ALA A 5 0.48 14.20 16.46
CA ALA A 5 -0.86 14.24 17.00
C ALA A 5 -1.46 12.83 16.94
N THR A 6 -1.87 12.30 18.09
CA THR A 6 -2.58 11.02 18.20
C THR A 6 -4.02 11.33 18.56
N ILE A 7 -4.96 10.70 17.88
CA ILE A 7 -6.40 10.86 18.12
C ILE A 7 -6.93 9.54 18.68
N ASP A 8 -7.56 9.61 19.84
CA ASP A 8 -8.21 8.45 20.46
C ASP A 8 -9.59 8.22 19.85
N ILE A 9 -9.88 6.95 19.54
CA ILE A 9 -11.16 6.53 18.97
C ILE A 9 -11.75 5.39 19.80
N THR A 10 -13.08 5.39 19.94
CA THR A 10 -13.81 4.31 20.62
C THR A 10 -14.34 3.33 19.57
N LEU A 11 -14.02 2.05 19.72
CA LEU A 11 -14.43 0.98 18.81
C LEU A 11 -15.24 -0.08 19.56
N SER A 12 -16.38 -0.46 18.99
CA SER A 12 -17.14 -1.62 19.45
C SER A 12 -16.67 -2.86 18.70
N LEU A 13 -16.13 -3.83 19.42
CA LEU A 13 -15.57 -5.07 18.86
C LEU A 13 -16.15 -6.28 19.60
N PRO A 14 -16.32 -7.44 18.93
CA PRO A 14 -16.77 -8.66 19.59
C PRO A 14 -15.88 -9.03 20.77
N GLU A 15 -16.47 -9.44 21.90
CA GLU A 15 -15.74 -9.74 23.13
C GLU A 15 -14.63 -10.77 22.91
N ASP A 16 -14.94 -11.85 22.21
CA ASP A 16 -13.99 -12.91 21.87
C ASP A 16 -12.80 -12.40 21.06
N LEU A 17 -13.03 -11.44 20.17
CA LEU A 17 -11.99 -10.84 19.35
C LEU A 17 -11.04 -10.01 20.21
N ILE A 18 -11.58 -9.18 21.11
CA ILE A 18 -10.77 -8.38 22.04
C ILE A 18 -9.95 -9.27 22.97
N ARG A 19 -10.54 -10.37 23.46
CA ARG A 19 -9.83 -11.33 24.30
C ARG A 19 -8.63 -11.94 23.57
N ARG A 20 -8.81 -12.39 22.32
CA ARG A 20 -7.70 -12.91 21.50
C ARG A 20 -6.66 -11.84 21.19
N ALA A 21 -7.09 -10.62 20.86
CA ALA A 21 -6.18 -9.52 20.55
C ALA A 21 -5.30 -9.15 21.76
N LYS A 22 -5.85 -9.15 22.98
CA LYS A 22 -5.07 -8.93 24.22
C LYS A 22 -4.01 -9.99 24.44
N VAL A 23 -4.34 -11.27 24.23
CA VAL A 23 -3.37 -12.38 24.34
C VAL A 23 -2.26 -12.21 23.31
N LEU A 24 -2.60 -11.92 22.07
CA LEU A 24 -1.63 -11.70 21.00
C LEU A 24 -0.71 -10.50 21.29
N ALA A 25 -1.29 -9.39 21.75
CA ALA A 25 -0.53 -8.20 22.09
C ALA A 25 0.48 -8.48 23.22
N ALA A 26 0.05 -9.21 24.26
CA ALA A 26 0.94 -9.61 25.35
C ALA A 26 2.07 -10.55 24.88
N GLN A 27 1.79 -11.48 23.97
CA GLN A 27 2.80 -12.35 23.39
C GLN A 27 3.86 -11.60 22.56
N GLN A 28 3.49 -10.44 22.00
CA GLN A 28 4.35 -9.61 21.15
C GLN A 28 4.95 -8.40 21.90
N ASP A 29 4.80 -8.35 23.24
CA ASP A 29 5.21 -7.20 24.08
C ASP A 29 4.68 -5.85 23.55
N THR A 30 3.41 -5.85 23.11
CA THR A 30 2.72 -4.68 22.55
C THR A 30 1.31 -4.52 23.11
N CYS A 31 0.55 -3.57 22.60
CA CYS A 31 -0.83 -3.29 23.00
C CYS A 31 -1.82 -3.42 21.83
N VAL A 32 -3.12 -3.52 22.17
CA VAL A 32 -4.18 -3.66 21.17
C VAL A 32 -4.24 -2.46 20.22
N SER A 33 -3.96 -1.24 20.69
CA SER A 33 -3.94 -0.06 19.82
C SER A 33 -2.81 -0.11 18.79
N THR A 34 -1.66 -0.73 19.11
CA THR A 34 -0.60 -0.98 18.12
C THR A 34 -1.08 -1.91 17.02
N LEU A 35 -1.72 -3.03 17.39
CA LEU A 35 -2.28 -3.98 16.42
C LEU A 35 -3.31 -3.32 15.48
N VAL A 36 -4.19 -2.49 16.03
CA VAL A 36 -5.17 -1.72 15.24
C VAL A 36 -4.47 -0.72 14.33
N ALA A 37 -3.47 0.01 14.83
CA ALA A 37 -2.73 0.98 14.03
C ALA A 37 -1.95 0.31 12.89
N ASP A 38 -1.38 -0.88 13.12
CA ASP A 38 -0.70 -1.67 12.08
C ASP A 38 -1.66 -2.18 11.01
N LEU A 39 -2.83 -2.70 11.41
CA LEU A 39 -3.87 -3.10 10.47
C LEU A 39 -4.34 -1.91 9.63
N LEU A 40 -4.59 -0.77 10.25
CA LEU A 40 -4.99 0.44 9.54
C LEU A 40 -3.90 0.91 8.57
N ARG A 41 -2.63 0.89 8.98
CA ARG A 41 -1.49 1.17 8.06
C ARG A 41 -1.48 0.19 6.89
N GLN A 42 -1.71 -1.10 7.13
CA GLN A 42 -1.71 -2.10 6.07
C GLN A 42 -2.85 -1.89 5.07
N VAL A 43 -4.04 -1.52 5.54
CA VAL A 43 -5.19 -1.26 4.67
C VAL A 43 -4.98 0.04 3.88
N THR A 44 -4.57 1.12 4.54
CA THR A 44 -4.38 2.42 3.86
C THR A 44 -3.16 2.46 2.95
N SER A 45 -2.11 1.70 3.24
CA SER A 45 -0.93 1.57 2.37
C SER A 45 -1.25 0.87 1.06
N ARG A 46 -2.19 -0.09 1.05
CA ARG A 46 -2.65 -0.72 -0.20
C ARG A 46 -3.33 0.29 -1.11
N ASP A 47 -4.20 1.12 -0.55
CA ASP A 47 -4.93 2.14 -1.31
C ASP A 47 -3.98 3.24 -1.80
N THR A 48 -3.11 3.77 -0.93
CA THR A 48 -2.13 4.79 -1.34
C THR A 48 -1.10 4.28 -2.34
N GLN A 49 -0.64 3.03 -2.22
CA GLN A 49 0.29 2.48 -3.21
C GLN A 49 -0.40 2.33 -4.57
N TYR A 50 -1.63 1.80 -4.61
CA TYR A 50 -2.39 1.70 -5.85
C TYR A 50 -2.65 3.08 -6.48
N ASP A 51 -3.15 4.04 -5.70
CA ASP A 51 -3.46 5.39 -6.18
C ASP A 51 -2.21 6.15 -6.63
N SER A 52 -1.08 5.97 -5.92
CA SER A 52 0.18 6.61 -6.29
C SER A 52 0.79 6.04 -7.57
N ILE A 53 0.74 4.72 -7.77
CA ILE A 53 1.17 4.07 -9.01
C ILE A 53 0.24 4.46 -10.16
N TRP A 54 -1.07 4.48 -9.91
CA TRP A 54 -2.06 4.92 -10.89
C TRP A 54 -1.82 6.36 -11.34
N ALA A 55 -1.62 7.28 -10.39
CA ALA A 55 -1.35 8.68 -10.69
C ALA A 55 -0.03 8.88 -11.46
N GLU A 56 1.01 8.09 -11.13
CA GLU A 56 2.29 8.15 -11.86
C GLU A 56 2.15 7.58 -13.28
N GLU A 57 1.44 6.48 -13.48
CA GLU A 57 1.14 5.96 -14.82
C GLU A 57 0.33 6.94 -15.66
N GLU A 58 -0.69 7.57 -15.08
CA GLU A 58 -1.49 8.60 -15.74
C GLU A 58 -0.62 9.81 -16.14
N ARG A 59 0.29 10.22 -15.26
CA ARG A 59 1.29 11.26 -15.55
C ARG A 59 2.23 10.85 -16.69
N LEU A 60 2.76 9.63 -16.68
CA LEU A 60 3.64 9.10 -17.73
C LEU A 60 2.92 8.99 -19.08
N MET A 61 1.64 8.62 -19.08
CA MET A 61 0.80 8.61 -20.28
C MET A 61 0.53 10.01 -20.82
N ALA A 62 0.27 10.98 -19.95
CA ALA A 62 -0.03 12.36 -20.33
C ALA A 62 1.21 13.14 -20.79
N GLU A 63 2.32 13.03 -20.05
CA GLU A 63 3.58 13.73 -20.36
C GLU A 63 4.37 13.02 -21.47
N GLY A 64 4.16 11.71 -21.64
CA GLY A 64 4.93 10.87 -22.53
C GLY A 64 6.32 10.56 -21.98
N ILE A 65 6.77 9.31 -22.11
CA ILE A 65 8.04 8.82 -21.55
C ILE A 65 9.31 9.28 -22.30
N GLY A 66 9.21 10.33 -23.13
CA GLY A 66 10.33 10.86 -23.92
C GLY A 66 10.94 9.88 -24.94
N MET A 67 10.32 8.71 -25.16
CA MET A 67 10.81 7.72 -26.12
C MET A 67 10.57 8.20 -27.55
N ARG A 68 11.63 8.13 -28.36
CA ARG A 68 11.53 8.28 -29.81
C ARG A 68 11.54 6.90 -30.44
N VAL A 69 10.40 6.49 -30.98
CA VAL A 69 10.31 5.25 -31.75
C VAL A 69 11.00 5.48 -33.08
N GLY A 70 12.13 4.82 -33.29
CA GLY A 70 12.76 4.72 -34.60
C GLY A 70 11.93 3.88 -35.56
N PRO A 71 12.25 3.88 -36.88
CA PRO A 71 11.53 3.03 -37.82
C PRO A 71 11.57 1.56 -37.37
N ILE A 72 10.41 0.92 -37.32
CA ILE A 72 10.29 -0.51 -37.01
C ILE A 72 10.95 -1.27 -38.17
N LYS A 73 12.13 -1.85 -37.90
CA LYS A 73 12.91 -2.62 -38.88
C LYS A 73 12.80 -4.14 -38.69
N TRP A 74 12.06 -4.56 -37.68
CA TRP A 74 11.89 -5.95 -37.28
C TRP A 74 10.48 -6.43 -37.62
N THR A 75 10.36 -7.70 -37.97
CA THR A 75 9.10 -8.42 -38.10
C THR A 75 8.77 -9.13 -36.78
N ARG A 76 7.48 -9.47 -36.58
CA ARG A 76 7.04 -10.16 -35.36
C ARG A 76 7.78 -11.49 -35.17
N ASP A 77 8.08 -12.18 -36.27
CA ASP A 77 8.73 -13.50 -36.25
C ASP A 77 10.19 -13.40 -35.79
N GLU A 78 10.91 -12.33 -36.15
CA GLU A 78 12.29 -12.06 -35.70
C GLU A 78 12.40 -11.73 -34.19
N LEU A 79 11.31 -11.28 -33.56
CA LEU A 79 11.22 -10.98 -32.13
C LEU A 79 10.93 -12.21 -31.26
N HIS A 80 10.33 -13.24 -31.85
CA HIS A 80 9.92 -14.44 -31.12
C HIS A 80 11.06 -15.44 -30.88
N GLU A 81 12.23 -15.22 -31.49
CA GLU A 81 13.36 -16.16 -31.46
C GLU A 81 14.53 -15.72 -30.53
N GLN A 82 14.35 -14.68 -29.70
CA GLN A 82 15.38 -14.20 -28.74
C GLN A 82 15.10 -14.68 -27.31
#